data_AF-A0A7Y2NDX8-F1
#
_entry.id   AF-A0A7Y2NDX8-F1
#
_cell.length_a   1.000
_cell.length_b   1.000
_cell.length_c   1.000
_cell.angle_alpha   90.00
_cell.angle_beta   90.00
_cell.angle_gamma   90.00
#
_symmetry.space_group_name_H-M   'P 1'
#
loop_
_entity.id
_entity.type
_entity.pdbx_description
1 polymer ?
#
loop_
_entity_poly.entity_id
_entity_poly.type
_entity_poly.pdbx_seq_one_letter_code
_entity_poly.pdbx_strand_id
1 'polypeptide(L)'
;MKIGVAGKGGSGKTTTSGTLARSIAARSRRVLAFDCDGNPNLGPTLGLPSDQFDEGIPLPHDVLAHIDRDGETVTELSMPLDEILDRYAAAAPGGIQLLTMARAQKPGGG
;
A
#
# COMPACT_ATOMS: atom_id res chain seq x y z
N MET A 1 -13.01 -2.44 -8.68
CA MET A 1 -12.10 -1.95 -9.74
C MET A 1 -10.68 -2.16 -9.24
N LYS A 2 -9.76 -2.64 -10.09
CA LYS A 2 -8.35 -2.86 -9.76
C LYS A 2 -7.51 -2.17 -10.84
N ILE A 3 -6.51 -1.38 -10.45
CA ILE A 3 -5.68 -0.60 -11.37
C ILE A 3 -4.22 -0.82 -11.01
N GLY A 4 -3.41 -1.21 -12.00
CA GLY A 4 -1.96 -1.26 -11.89
C GLY A 4 -1.32 -0.15 -12.72
N VAL A 5 -0.35 0.56 -12.15
CA VAL A 5 0.41 1.62 -12.85
C VAL A 5 1.87 1.19 -12.95
N ALA A 6 2.33 0.92 -14.17
CA ALA A 6 3.69 0.45 -14.46
C ALA A 6 4.41 1.40 -15.44
N GLY A 7 5.74 1.32 -15.47
CA GLY A 7 6.58 2.26 -16.22
C GLY A 7 8.04 2.29 -15.73
N LYS A 8 8.92 2.89 -16.53
CA LYS A 8 10.36 3.03 -16.23
C LYS A 8 10.61 3.94 -15.02
N GLY A 9 11.83 3.92 -14.47
CA GLY A 9 12.25 4.90 -13.45
C GLY A 9 12.05 6.33 -13.96
N GLY A 10 11.49 7.21 -13.13
CA GLY A 10 11.23 8.61 -13.50
C GLY A 10 10.02 8.86 -14.42
N SER A 11 9.28 7.84 -14.86
CA SER A 11 8.14 8.02 -15.79
C SER A 11 6.86 8.61 -15.15
N GLY A 12 6.93 9.10 -13.91
CA GLY A 12 5.79 9.70 -13.20
C GLY A 12 4.77 8.71 -12.62
N LYS A 13 5.11 7.43 -12.44
CA LYS A 13 4.19 6.40 -11.90
C LYS A 13 3.53 6.82 -10.60
N THR A 14 4.33 7.19 -9.60
CA THR A 14 3.86 7.55 -8.26
C THR A 14 2.94 8.78 -8.31
N THR A 15 3.34 9.80 -9.08
CA THR A 15 2.53 11.00 -9.32
C THR A 15 1.17 10.66 -9.94
N THR A 16 1.17 9.81 -10.97
CA THR A 16 -0.05 9.35 -11.66
C THR A 16 -0.93 8.53 -10.72
N SER A 17 -0.36 7.59 -9.96
CA SER A 17 -1.08 6.76 -8.99
C SER A 17 -1.74 7.61 -7.90
N GLY A 18 -1.01 8.56 -7.31
CA GLY A 18 -1.56 9.42 -6.27
C GLY A 18 -2.64 10.38 -6.80
N THR A 19 -2.44 10.95 -7.98
CA THR A 19 -3.45 11.78 -8.65
C THR A 19 -4.73 11.00 -8.93
N LEU A 20 -4.59 9.78 -9.46
CA LEU A 20 -5.71 8.91 -9.75
C LEU A 20 -6.47 8.53 -8.48
N ALA A 21 -5.76 8.11 -7.43
CA ALA A 21 -6.34 7.76 -6.14
C ALA A 21 -7.14 8.93 -5.54
N ARG A 22 -6.55 10.13 -5.49
CA ARG A 22 -7.22 11.35 -4.99
C ARG A 22 -8.44 11.71 -5.84
N SER A 23 -8.34 11.59 -7.16
CA SER A 23 -9.46 11.86 -8.08
C SER A 23 -10.62 10.89 -7.87
N ILE A 24 -10.33 9.59 -7.65
CA ILE A 24 -11.35 8.59 -7.37
C ILE A 24 -11.99 8.84 -6.01
N ALA A 25 -11.19 9.11 -4.97
CA ALA A 25 -11.68 9.41 -3.62
C ALA A 25 -12.59 10.65 -3.60
N ALA A 26 -12.23 11.71 -4.32
CA ALA A 26 -13.04 12.93 -4.45
C ALA A 26 -14.44 12.68 -5.05
N ARG A 27 -14.65 11.55 -5.73
CA ARG A 27 -15.97 11.10 -6.23
C ARG A 27 -16.71 10.22 -5.22
N SER A 28 -16.39 10.32 -3.93
CA SER A 28 -16.97 9.53 -2.82
C SER A 28 -16.80 8.01 -3.00
N ARG A 29 -15.70 7.59 -3.62
CA ARG A 29 -15.38 6.17 -3.80
C ARG A 29 -14.32 5.76 -2.79
N ARG A 30 -14.48 4.59 -2.17
CA ARG A 30 -13.45 4.00 -1.32
C ARG A 30 -12.21 3.65 -2.15
N VAL A 31 -11.04 4.02 -1.66
CA VAL A 31 -9.75 3.75 -2.31
C VAL A 31 -8.83 3.07 -1.30
N LEU A 32 -8.37 1.88 -1.68
CA LEU A 32 -7.23 1.22 -1.06
C LEU A 32 -6.06 1.33 -2.03
N ALA A 33 -5.01 2.03 -1.60
CA ALA A 33 -3.79 2.25 -2.35
C ALA A 33 -2.70 1.31 -1.84
N PHE A 34 -1.91 0.76 -2.77
CA PHE A 34 -0.72 -0.03 -2.47
C PHE A 34 0.51 0.68 -3.01
N ASP A 35 1.50 0.90 -2.16
CA ASP A 35 2.85 1.29 -2.59
C ASP A 35 3.75 0.05 -2.55
N CYS A 36 4.12 -0.40 -3.74
CA CYS A 36 4.97 -1.57 -3.94
C CYS A 36 6.42 -1.20 -4.30
N ASP A 37 6.80 0.07 -4.15
CA ASP A 37 8.18 0.52 -4.37
C ASP A 37 9.06 0.20 -3.14
N GLY A 38 10.34 -0.14 -3.37
CA GLY A 38 11.31 -0.40 -2.29
C GLY A 38 11.69 0.87 -1.51
N ASN A 39 11.49 2.04 -2.13
CA ASN A 39 11.49 3.34 -1.47
C ASN A 39 10.10 3.96 -1.63
N PRO A 40 9.18 3.74 -0.67
CA PRO A 40 7.78 4.10 -0.85
C PRO A 40 7.62 5.64 -0.85
N ASN A 41 6.89 6.16 -1.83
CA ASN A 41 6.74 7.59 -2.13
C ASN A 41 5.27 8.00 -2.40
N LEU A 42 4.34 7.05 -2.37
CA LEU A 42 2.93 7.30 -2.66
C LEU A 42 2.25 8.11 -1.55
N GLY A 43 2.63 7.91 -0.28
CA GLY A 43 2.04 8.61 0.86
C GLY A 43 2.06 10.14 0.74
N PRO A 44 3.24 10.76 0.55
CA PRO A 44 3.33 12.20 0.31
C PRO A 44 2.49 12.68 -0.89
N THR A 45 2.41 11.87 -1.96
CA THR A 45 1.59 12.21 -3.15
C THR A 45 0.08 12.19 -2.84
N LEU A 46 -0.34 11.37 -1.88
CA LEU A 46 -1.71 11.34 -1.38
C LEU A 46 -2.03 12.49 -0.42
N GLY A 47 -1.02 13.21 0.07
CA GLY A 47 -1.17 14.29 1.03
C GLY A 47 -1.00 13.85 2.48
N LEU A 48 -0.39 12.68 2.74
CA LEU A 48 0.05 12.32 4.08
C LEU A 48 1.22 13.22 4.49
N PRO A 49 1.19 13.82 5.69
CA PRO A 49 2.35 14.50 6.22
C PRO A 49 3.46 13.46 6.49
N SER A 50 4.72 13.89 6.34
CA SER A 50 5.88 13.00 6.35
C SER A 50 6.09 12.25 7.66
N ASP A 51 5.65 12.84 8.77
CA ASP A 51 5.67 12.24 10.11
C ASP A 51 4.70 11.06 10.24
N GLN A 52 3.49 11.17 9.70
CA GLN A 52 2.49 10.08 9.69
C GLN A 52 2.84 8.98 8.69
N PHE A 53 3.61 9.30 7.64
CA PHE A 53 4.14 8.31 6.73
C PHE A 53 5.27 7.47 7.35
N ASP A 54 5.97 8.01 8.35
CA ASP A 54 6.92 7.24 9.15
C ASP A 54 6.22 6.25 10.12
N GLU A 55 4.94 6.49 10.46
CA GLU A 55 4.13 5.63 11.35
C GLU A 55 3.52 4.39 10.66
N GLY A 56 3.43 4.38 9.32
CA GLY A 56 2.88 3.25 8.58
C GLY A 56 3.75 1.99 8.72
N ILE A 57 3.17 0.93 9.32
CA ILE A 57 3.83 -0.37 9.47
C ILE A 57 3.79 -1.10 8.13
N PRO A 58 4.93 -1.48 7.52
CA PRO A 58 4.94 -2.26 6.29
C PRO A 58 4.14 -3.55 6.45
N LEU A 59 3.43 -3.94 5.39
CA LEU A 59 2.74 -5.22 5.34
C LEU A 59 3.72 -6.37 5.59
N PRO A 60 3.40 -7.31 6.49
CA PRO A 60 4.27 -8.43 6.75
C PRO A 60 4.27 -9.40 5.55
N HIS A 61 5.39 -10.08 5.32
CA HIS A 61 5.56 -10.96 4.16
C HIS A 61 4.63 -12.19 4.16
N ASP A 62 4.10 -12.55 5.33
CA ASP A 62 3.17 -13.66 5.54
C ASP A 62 1.70 -13.21 5.53
N VAL A 63 1.39 -11.98 5.11
CA VAL A 63 0.01 -11.52 4.95
C VAL A 63 -0.77 -12.38 3.95
N LEU A 64 -0.07 -13.02 3.02
CA LEU A 64 -0.59 -14.04 2.13
C LEU A 64 -0.09 -15.41 2.60
N ALA A 65 -1.01 -16.24 3.07
CA ALA A 65 -0.75 -17.63 3.42
C ALA A 65 -0.99 -18.55 2.22
N HIS A 66 -0.13 -19.56 2.07
CA HIS A 66 -0.33 -20.66 1.13
C HIS A 66 -0.86 -21.87 1.89
N ILE A 67 -2.06 -22.32 1.52
CA ILE A 67 -2.78 -23.39 2.22
C ILE A 67 -3.06 -24.51 1.22
N ASP A 68 -2.83 -25.76 1.61
CA ASP A 68 -3.28 -26.91 0.82
C ASP A 68 -4.77 -27.13 1.07
N ARG A 69 -5.57 -27.08 0.01
CA ARG A 69 -6.99 -27.40 0.04
C ARG A 69 -7.25 -28.46 -1.01
N ASP A 70 -7.47 -29.68 -0.54
CA ASP A 70 -7.74 -30.85 -1.38
C ASP A 70 -6.64 -31.12 -2.43
N GLY A 71 -5.37 -30.89 -2.07
CA GLY A 71 -4.22 -31.08 -2.95
C GLY A 71 -3.93 -29.90 -3.90
N GLU A 72 -4.67 -28.80 -3.79
CA GLU A 72 -4.37 -27.54 -4.47
C GLU A 72 -3.80 -26.50 -3.49
N THR A 73 -2.67 -25.89 -3.85
CA THR A 73 -2.17 -24.73 -3.11
C THR A 73 -2.99 -23.50 -3.44
N VAL A 74 -3.74 -23.01 -2.45
CA VAL A 74 -4.52 -21.78 -2.52
C VAL A 74 -3.80 -20.69 -1.74
N THR A 75 -3.85 -19.46 -2.27
CA THR A 75 -3.36 -18.27 -1.56
C THR A 75 -4.53 -17.55 -0.90
N GLU A 76 -4.47 -17.38 0.41
CA GLU A 76 -5.48 -16.69 1.21
C GLU A 76 -4.83 -15.61 2.08
N LEU A 77 -5.61 -14.67 2.62
CA LEU A 77 -5.10 -13.71 3.60
C LEU A 77 -4.89 -14.45 4.93
N SER A 78 -3.77 -14.22 5.61
CA SER A 78 -3.48 -14.83 6.91
C SER A 78 -4.31 -14.24 8.06
N MET A 79 -4.98 -13.12 7.83
CA MET A 79 -5.98 -12.54 8.73
C MET A 79 -7.06 -11.79 7.93
N PRO A 80 -8.22 -11.48 8.54
CA PRO A 80 -9.28 -10.70 7.91
C PRO A 80 -8.78 -9.36 7.34
N LEU A 81 -9.38 -8.91 6.23
CA LEU A 81 -8.95 -7.69 5.55
C LEU A 81 -9.11 -6.44 6.42
N ASP A 82 -10.17 -6.36 7.20
CA ASP A 82 -10.39 -5.30 8.19
C ASP A 82 -9.28 -5.26 9.24
N GLU A 83 -8.85 -6.42 9.75
CA GLU A 83 -7.72 -6.52 10.68
C GLU A 83 -6.40 -6.04 10.04
N ILE A 84 -6.17 -6.35 8.76
CA ILE A 84 -5.01 -5.84 8.02
C ILE A 84 -5.06 -4.32 7.89
N LEU A 85 -6.22 -3.79 7.52
CA LEU A 85 -6.39 -2.36 7.32
C LEU A 85 -6.25 -1.58 8.64
N ASP A 86 -6.79 -2.11 9.73
CA ASP A 86 -6.69 -1.49 11.05
C ASP A 86 -5.25 -1.47 11.59
N ARG A 87 -4.46 -2.50 11.28
CA ARG A 87 -3.08 -2.61 11.79
C ARG A 87 -2.03 -1.93 10.92
N TYR A 88 -2.19 -1.99 9.61
CA TYR A 88 -1.11 -1.65 8.67
C TYR A 88 -1.43 -0.48 7.74
N ALA A 89 -2.69 -0.05 7.63
CA ALA A 89 -3.03 1.03 6.70
C ALA A 89 -2.78 2.41 7.31
N ALA A 90 -2.07 3.27 6.56
CA ALA A 90 -2.02 4.70 6.84
C ALA A 90 -3.25 5.41 6.27
N ALA A 91 -3.88 6.27 7.07
CA ALA A 91 -5.07 7.02 6.67
C ALA A 91 -4.70 8.33 5.96
N ALA A 92 -4.91 8.38 4.65
CA ALA A 92 -4.66 9.56 3.82
C ALA A 92 -5.95 10.38 3.59
N PRO A 93 -5.82 11.69 3.23
CA PRO A 93 -6.97 12.56 2.98
C PRO A 93 -7.99 12.00 2.00
N GLY A 94 -9.27 12.28 2.25
CA GLY A 94 -10.37 11.80 1.41
C GLY A 94 -10.78 10.34 1.68
N GLY A 95 -10.36 9.76 2.82
CA GLY A 95 -10.69 8.39 3.22
C GLY A 95 -9.92 7.33 2.43
N ILE A 96 -8.73 7.69 1.94
CA ILE A 96 -7.85 6.77 1.23
C ILE A 96 -7.06 5.96 2.28
N GLN A 97 -7.08 4.64 2.18
CA GLN A 97 -6.21 3.78 2.98
C GLN A 97 -4.99 3.40 2.16
N LEU A 98 -3.79 3.56 2.73
CA LEU A 98 -2.52 3.25 2.08
C LEU A 98 -1.83 2.08 2.79
N LEU A 99 -1.51 1.03 2.03
CA LEU A 99 -0.64 -0.07 2.46
C LEU A 99 0.69 0.01 1.73
N THR A 100 1.79 -0.26 2.44
CA THR A 100 3.16 -0.28 1.88
C THR A 100 3.73 -1.70 1.99
N MET A 101 4.35 -2.19 0.91
CA MET A 101 4.89 -3.57 0.88
C MET A 101 6.32 -3.67 1.42
N ALA A 102 7.10 -2.62 1.29
CA ALA A 102 8.51 -2.64 1.67
C ALA A 102 8.92 -1.27 2.20
N ARG A 103 9.68 -1.28 3.29
CA ARG A 103 10.56 -0.17 3.64
C ARG A 103 11.95 -0.75 3.69
N ALA A 104 12.86 -0.24 2.86
CA ALA A 104 14.27 -0.57 3.04
C ALA A 104 14.66 -0.21 4.50
N GLN A 105 15.14 -1.18 5.27
CA GLN A 105 15.78 -0.86 6.54
C GLN A 105 16.96 0.04 6.23
N LYS A 106 17.06 1.21 6.91
CA LYS A 106 18.31 1.99 6.87
C LYS A 106 19.43 1.02 7.26
N PRO A 107 20.52 0.91 6.48
CA PRO A 107 21.69 0.17 6.95
C PRO A 107 22.04 0.76 8.32
N GLY A 108 22.20 -0.09 9.33
CA GLY A 108 22.70 0.35 10.63
C GLY A 108 23.99 1.11 10.37
N GLY A 109 24.00 2.39 10.72
CA GLY A 109 25.21 3.20 10.65
C GLY A 109 26.25 2.59 11.56
N GLY A 110 27.31 2.06 10.96
CA GLY A 110 28.60 1.88 11.60
C GLY A 110 29.44 3.13 11.41
#